data_AF-A0A5R8YDW4-F1
#
_entry.id   AF-A0A5R8YDW4-F1
#
_cell.length_a   1.000
_cell.length_b   1.000
_cell.length_c   1.000
_cell.angle_alpha   90.00
_cell.angle_beta   90.00
_cell.angle_gamma   90.00
#
_symmetry.space_group_name_H-M   'P 1'
#
loop_
_entity.id
_entity.type
_entity.pdbx_description
1 polymer ?
#
loop_
_entity_poly.entity_id
_entity_poly.type
_entity_poly.pdbx_seq_one_letter_code
_entity_poly.pdbx_strand_id
1 'polypeptide(L)'
;MTKDKSSKGPSNGTSKSGSRAPRAIKLDRGAYGDDMAQPTPNTGATLSMTPDHIPDSEDYADRFETLEEPSFKPARKKGWSLSTFFWSALSGVVMMALGLWLDGLVRELFARWDYLGWAGLTLVAIATLSLFFFLLREYLAMRRLSHLGNLREQIVELQANGDRKSTMAIAKDMLGLYAKQPSLFKARQALKQDLPHLFDAEDILAQTENHLMPPLDQAATHRVHQAARRVALVTALSPRPIFDILVVLIETVRMVRAIAEIYGKRPGFIAMLRLSGHIAGHLAVTGGMAAGETLIQQIVGHGLAARLSAKLGEGLLNGILTARIGLACIDLCRPMPFVTQSQPKLGAVIKTLRAQSEELEGEPLKDKKQAKSKTRA
;
A
#
# COMPACT_ATOMS: atom_id res chain seq x y z
N MET A 1 18.52 -55.87 -58.34
CA MET A 1 19.10 -54.60 -58.82
C MET A 1 20.06 -54.05 -57.76
N THR A 2 20.92 -53.10 -58.16
CA THR A 2 21.56 -52.02 -57.36
C THR A 2 21.75 -52.18 -55.84
N LYS A 3 23.03 -52.09 -55.43
CA LYS A 3 23.61 -51.60 -54.16
C LYS A 3 22.63 -50.97 -53.14
N ASP A 4 22.77 -51.36 -51.86
CA ASP A 4 23.50 -50.54 -50.86
C ASP A 4 23.94 -51.38 -49.64
N LYS A 5 24.67 -50.77 -48.69
CA LYS A 5 25.13 -51.24 -47.35
C LYS A 5 26.36 -52.16 -47.29
N SER A 6 27.52 -51.55 -47.04
CA SER A 6 28.63 -52.08 -46.22
C SER A 6 29.54 -50.91 -45.81
N SER A 7 30.22 -50.85 -44.65
CA SER A 7 30.43 -51.84 -43.59
C SER A 7 30.39 -51.19 -42.18
N LYS A 8 30.49 -52.00 -41.12
CA LYS A 8 30.85 -51.58 -39.75
C LYS A 8 32.31 -51.92 -39.47
N GLY A 9 33.01 -51.10 -38.68
CA GLY A 9 34.33 -51.40 -38.12
C GLY A 9 34.70 -50.39 -37.01
N PRO A 10 34.97 -50.81 -35.74
CA PRO A 10 35.11 -49.86 -34.63
C PRO A 10 36.52 -49.74 -34.02
N SER A 11 36.79 -48.53 -33.50
CA SER A 11 37.60 -48.21 -32.29
C SER A 11 39.13 -48.38 -32.28
N ASN A 12 39.74 -47.55 -31.41
CA ASN A 12 41.15 -47.48 -30.96
C ASN A 12 42.21 -47.04 -32.00
N GLY A 13 43.12 -46.10 -31.69
CA GLY A 13 43.17 -45.17 -30.54
C GLY A 13 44.57 -44.57 -30.30
N THR A 14 44.65 -43.25 -29.99
CA THR A 14 45.87 -42.51 -29.55
C THR A 14 47.01 -42.41 -30.58
N SER A 15 47.96 -41.47 -30.58
CA SER A 15 48.14 -40.10 -30.04
C SER A 15 49.25 -39.42 -30.89
N LYS A 16 49.65 -38.14 -30.84
CA LYS A 16 49.50 -37.03 -29.86
C LYS A 16 48.86 -35.82 -30.60
N SER A 17 49.27 -34.53 -30.62
CA SER A 17 50.34 -33.73 -29.99
C SER A 17 50.02 -32.22 -30.08
N GLY A 18 50.81 -31.36 -29.42
CA GLY A 18 50.95 -29.93 -29.76
C GLY A 18 50.06 -28.92 -29.02
N SER A 19 50.35 -28.63 -27.74
CA SER A 19 49.77 -27.47 -27.04
C SER A 19 50.42 -26.15 -27.49
N ARG A 20 49.62 -25.08 -27.63
CA ARG A 20 50.10 -23.71 -27.85
C ARG A 20 50.01 -22.91 -26.56
N ALA A 21 51.13 -22.36 -26.09
CA ALA A 21 51.17 -21.41 -24.98
C ALA A 21 50.72 -20.01 -25.43
N PRO A 22 50.11 -19.20 -24.55
CA PRO A 22 49.66 -17.85 -24.88
C PRO A 22 50.84 -16.89 -25.09
N ARG A 23 50.72 -15.98 -26.09
CA ARG A 23 51.65 -14.85 -26.28
C ARG A 23 51.23 -13.67 -25.41
N ALA A 24 52.18 -13.10 -24.66
CA ALA A 24 52.00 -11.80 -24.02
C ALA A 24 52.07 -10.67 -25.06
N ILE A 25 51.19 -9.68 -24.93
CA ILE A 25 51.22 -8.44 -25.73
C ILE A 25 52.00 -7.39 -24.93
N LYS A 26 53.01 -6.77 -25.55
CA LYS A 26 53.61 -5.55 -24.99
C LYS A 26 52.72 -4.37 -25.34
N LEU A 27 52.27 -3.63 -24.32
CA LEU A 27 51.67 -2.31 -24.50
C LEU A 27 52.82 -1.29 -24.61
N ASP A 28 52.77 -0.45 -25.65
CA ASP A 28 53.83 0.51 -25.91
C ASP A 28 53.63 1.78 -25.07
N ARG A 29 54.62 2.13 -24.24
CA ARG A 29 54.62 3.37 -23.43
C ARG A 29 55.44 4.44 -24.16
N GLY A 30 54.94 4.85 -25.32
CA GLY A 30 55.63 5.73 -26.27
C GLY A 30 54.81 6.96 -26.68
N ALA A 31 54.21 7.68 -25.73
CA ALA A 31 53.43 8.89 -26.00
C ALA A 31 53.48 9.91 -24.84
N TYR A 32 54.69 10.14 -24.29
CA TYR A 32 54.92 11.26 -23.36
C TYR A 32 55.33 12.48 -24.21
N GLY A 33 54.34 13.31 -24.59
CA GLY A 33 54.57 14.55 -25.33
C GLY A 33 55.26 15.59 -24.45
N ASP A 34 56.17 16.38 -25.03
CA ASP A 34 57.10 17.25 -24.31
C ASP A 34 56.48 18.63 -23.93
N ASP A 35 55.16 18.65 -23.70
CA ASP A 35 54.37 19.85 -23.41
C ASP A 35 54.35 20.16 -21.89
N MET A 36 55.53 20.42 -21.32
CA MET A 36 55.71 20.85 -19.94
C MET A 36 55.21 22.30 -19.71
N ALA A 37 53.89 22.48 -19.75
CA ALA A 37 53.21 23.76 -19.53
C ALA A 37 53.49 24.32 -18.11
N GLN A 38 54.47 25.23 -18.01
CA GLN A 38 54.82 25.89 -16.76
C GLN A 38 53.65 26.77 -16.28
N PRO A 39 53.19 26.65 -15.03
CA PRO A 39 52.08 27.45 -14.51
C PRO A 39 52.51 28.91 -14.32
N THR A 40 52.10 29.79 -15.23
CA THR A 40 52.31 31.23 -15.10
C THR A 40 51.37 31.80 -14.01
N PRO A 41 51.89 32.56 -13.03
CA PRO A 41 51.14 32.89 -11.82
C PRO A 41 50.19 34.09 -11.97
N ASN A 42 49.49 34.23 -13.12
CA ASN A 42 48.42 35.22 -13.27
C ASN A 42 47.38 34.90 -14.37
N THR A 43 46.68 33.78 -14.24
CA THR A 43 45.42 33.54 -14.98
C THR A 43 44.31 33.31 -13.98
N GLY A 44 43.37 34.25 -13.91
CA GLY A 44 42.26 34.18 -12.97
C GLY A 44 41.38 32.96 -13.25
N ALA A 45 41.30 32.03 -12.30
CA ALA A 45 40.45 30.86 -12.40
C ALA A 45 38.97 31.26 -12.30
N THR A 46 38.38 31.65 -13.43
CA THR A 46 36.92 31.69 -13.58
C THR A 46 36.40 30.27 -13.37
N LEU A 47 35.86 30.03 -12.18
CA LEU A 47 35.07 28.84 -11.87
C LEU A 47 33.83 28.86 -12.77
N SER A 48 33.99 28.31 -13.97
CA SER A 48 32.89 27.93 -14.83
C SER A 48 32.17 26.78 -14.16
N MET A 49 31.30 27.10 -13.20
CA MET A 49 30.21 26.23 -12.82
C MET A 49 29.39 25.98 -14.09
N THR A 50 29.67 24.86 -14.78
CA THR A 50 28.62 24.14 -15.48
C THR A 50 27.46 24.04 -14.50
N PRO A 51 26.26 24.58 -14.81
CA PRO A 51 25.14 24.49 -13.89
C PRO A 51 24.95 23.02 -13.53
N ASP A 52 25.20 22.69 -12.25
CA ASP A 52 24.98 21.34 -11.76
C ASP A 52 23.56 20.95 -12.13
N HIS A 53 23.40 19.71 -12.58
CA HIS A 53 22.13 19.19 -13.08
C HIS A 53 21.09 19.21 -11.95
N ILE A 54 20.37 20.33 -11.84
CA ILE A 54 19.10 20.42 -11.13
C ILE A 54 18.21 19.39 -11.82
N PRO A 55 17.85 18.27 -11.16
CA PRO A 55 16.93 17.33 -11.78
C PRO A 55 15.59 18.05 -11.83
N ASP A 56 15.05 18.27 -13.03
CA ASP A 56 13.75 18.90 -13.15
C ASP A 56 12.71 18.12 -12.34
N SER A 57 11.79 18.84 -11.71
CA SER A 57 10.92 18.28 -10.66
C SER A 57 9.99 17.14 -11.10
N GLU A 58 10.00 16.83 -12.40
CA GLU A 58 9.20 15.83 -13.12
C GLU A 58 9.80 14.41 -13.01
N ASP A 59 11.13 14.22 -13.09
CA ASP A 59 11.77 12.88 -13.00
C ASP A 59 11.45 12.17 -11.66
N TYR A 60 11.21 12.95 -10.60
CA TYR A 60 10.82 12.45 -9.29
C TYR A 60 9.44 11.76 -9.25
N ALA A 61 8.54 12.06 -10.19
CA ALA A 61 7.26 11.35 -10.30
C ALA A 61 7.46 10.05 -11.09
N ASP A 62 8.09 10.17 -12.25
CA ASP A 62 8.28 9.09 -13.22
C ASP A 62 9.18 7.96 -12.66
N ARG A 63 10.13 8.29 -11.78
CA ARG A 63 10.94 7.31 -11.05
C ARG A 63 10.09 6.32 -10.23
N PHE A 64 8.92 6.73 -9.72
CA PHE A 64 7.97 5.84 -9.05
C PHE A 64 6.98 5.15 -10.00
N GLU A 65 6.85 5.61 -11.24
CA GLU A 65 5.98 4.96 -12.23
C GLU A 65 6.61 3.69 -12.86
N THR A 66 7.93 3.51 -12.74
CA THR A 66 8.65 2.36 -13.32
C THR A 66 8.56 1.06 -12.50
N LEU A 67 7.88 1.08 -11.35
CA LEU A 67 7.64 -0.12 -10.54
C LEU A 67 6.26 -0.70 -10.88
N GLU A 68 6.20 -1.68 -11.79
CA GLU A 68 5.01 -2.51 -12.00
C GLU A 68 4.55 -3.12 -10.67
N GLU A 69 3.38 -2.75 -10.16
CA GLU A 69 2.92 -3.25 -8.86
C GLU A 69 2.45 -4.71 -8.96
N PRO A 70 3.18 -5.68 -8.36
CA PRO A 70 2.91 -7.09 -8.61
C PRO A 70 1.64 -7.52 -7.87
N SER A 71 0.60 -7.86 -8.62
CA SER A 71 -0.75 -8.15 -8.11
C SER A 71 -0.73 -9.22 -7.01
N PHE A 72 -0.95 -8.80 -5.77
CA PHE A 72 -0.87 -9.66 -4.59
C PHE A 72 -2.02 -10.66 -4.55
N LYS A 73 -1.75 -11.89 -5.02
CA LYS A 73 -2.58 -13.06 -4.68
C LYS A 73 -2.23 -13.51 -3.26
N PRO A 74 -3.14 -13.45 -2.26
CA PRO A 74 -2.84 -13.88 -0.90
C PRO A 74 -2.61 -15.39 -0.87
N ALA A 75 -1.34 -15.79 -0.89
CA ALA A 75 -0.96 -17.20 -0.85
C ALA A 75 -1.52 -17.87 0.41
N ARG A 76 -2.55 -18.70 0.25
CA ARG A 76 -3.20 -19.46 1.33
C ARG A 76 -2.22 -20.51 1.87
N LYS A 77 -1.29 -20.11 2.75
CA LYS A 77 -0.27 -20.98 3.35
C LYS A 77 -0.93 -22.14 4.10
N LYS A 78 -1.02 -23.31 3.45
CA LYS A 78 -1.78 -24.49 3.89
C LYS A 78 -0.99 -25.33 4.92
N GLY A 79 -0.50 -24.69 5.97
CA GLY A 79 0.26 -25.33 7.05
C GLY A 79 0.17 -24.54 8.35
N TRP A 80 0.14 -25.24 9.48
CA TRP A 80 0.19 -24.62 10.80
C TRP A 80 1.57 -24.00 11.02
N SER A 81 1.65 -22.67 11.05
CA SER A 81 2.91 -21.98 11.34
C SER A 81 3.22 -22.04 12.84
N LEU A 82 4.50 -22.09 13.21
CA LEU A 82 4.89 -22.01 14.62
C LEU A 82 4.45 -20.69 15.27
N SER A 83 4.34 -19.62 14.48
CA SER A 83 3.74 -18.35 14.90
C SER A 83 2.28 -18.53 15.36
N THR A 84 1.47 -19.32 14.63
CA THR A 84 0.08 -19.62 15.01
C THR A 84 0.02 -20.34 16.37
N PHE A 85 0.90 -21.32 16.60
CA PHE A 85 1.02 -21.99 17.90
C PHE A 85 1.43 -21.01 19.00
N PHE A 86 2.50 -20.24 18.80
CA PHE A 86 2.99 -19.25 19.76
C PHE A 86 1.92 -18.23 20.16
N TRP A 87 1.23 -17.64 19.19
CA TRP A 87 0.14 -16.69 19.44
C TRP A 87 -1.08 -17.35 20.12
N SER A 88 -1.40 -18.60 19.82
CA SER A 88 -2.46 -19.34 20.54
C SER A 88 -2.09 -19.64 22.00
N ALA A 89 -0.84 -20.03 22.27
CA ALA A 89 -0.34 -20.30 23.61
C ALA A 89 -0.28 -19.00 24.43
N LEU A 90 0.25 -17.92 23.85
CA LEU A 90 0.29 -16.59 24.46
C LEU A 90 -1.12 -16.07 24.76
N SER A 91 -2.06 -16.22 23.82
CA SER A 91 -3.47 -15.85 24.04
C SER A 91 -4.11 -16.68 25.16
N GLY A 92 -3.81 -17.98 25.24
CA GLY A 92 -4.24 -18.86 26.33
C GLY A 92 -3.70 -18.41 27.70
N VAL A 93 -2.41 -18.10 27.80
CA VAL A 93 -1.78 -17.60 29.03
C VAL A 93 -2.39 -16.24 29.46
N VAL A 94 -2.61 -15.33 28.51
CA VAL A 94 -3.25 -14.03 28.80
C VAL A 94 -4.69 -14.20 29.28
N MET A 95 -5.48 -15.09 28.66
CA MET A 95 -6.85 -15.39 29.12
C MET A 95 -6.86 -16.07 30.50
N MET A 96 -5.92 -16.97 30.77
CA MET A 96 -5.76 -17.62 32.08
C MET A 96 -5.42 -16.59 33.17
N ALA A 97 -4.48 -15.68 32.89
CA ALA A 97 -4.09 -14.61 33.81
C ALA A 97 -5.22 -13.61 34.08
N LEU A 98 -5.98 -13.22 33.04
CA LEU A 98 -7.17 -12.38 33.19
C LEU A 98 -8.27 -13.08 33.99
N GLY A 99 -8.49 -14.38 33.78
CA GLY A 99 -9.45 -15.18 34.55
C GLY A 99 -9.10 -15.24 36.04
N LEU A 100 -7.84 -15.53 36.37
CA LEU A 100 -7.33 -15.54 37.74
C LEU A 100 -7.38 -14.15 38.39
N TRP A 101 -7.10 -13.08 37.64
CA TRP A 101 -7.19 -11.71 38.14
C TRP A 101 -8.64 -11.29 38.44
N LEU A 102 -9.60 -11.67 37.60
CA LEU A 102 -11.03 -11.42 37.84
C LEU A 102 -11.59 -12.24 39.01
N ASP A 103 -11.19 -13.51 39.13
CA ASP A 103 -11.55 -14.37 40.28
C ASP A 103 -10.99 -13.80 41.59
N GLY A 104 -9.72 -13.38 41.61
CA GLY A 104 -9.09 -12.68 42.73
C GLY A 104 -9.81 -11.38 43.10
N LEU A 105 -10.11 -10.53 42.11
CA LEU A 105 -10.83 -9.27 42.30
C LEU A 105 -12.21 -9.49 42.95
N VAL A 106 -12.97 -10.49 42.50
CA VAL A 106 -14.28 -10.81 43.09
C VAL A 106 -14.12 -11.33 44.52
N ARG A 107 -13.15 -12.21 44.79
CA ARG A 107 -12.86 -12.68 46.17
C ARG A 107 -12.45 -11.54 47.10
N GLU A 108 -11.61 -10.61 46.65
CA GLU A 108 -11.23 -9.43 47.43
C GLU A 108 -12.40 -8.50 47.74
N LEU A 109 -13.38 -8.39 46.83
CA LEU A 109 -14.60 -7.61 47.07
C LEU A 109 -15.49 -8.27 48.12
N PHE A 110 -15.72 -9.59 48.03
CA PHE A 110 -16.44 -10.35 49.07
C PHE A 110 -15.73 -10.29 50.43
N ALA A 111 -14.41 -10.48 50.47
CA ALA A 111 -13.60 -10.43 51.69
C ALA A 111 -13.56 -9.04 52.35
N ARG A 112 -14.01 -7.98 51.66
CA ARG A 112 -14.22 -6.64 52.22
C ARG A 112 -15.66 -6.48 52.72
N TRP A 113 -16.67 -6.58 51.85
CA TRP A 113 -18.10 -6.53 52.19
C TRP A 113 -18.93 -7.37 51.18
N ASP A 114 -19.87 -8.19 51.67
CA ASP A 114 -20.70 -9.06 50.81
C ASP A 114 -21.44 -8.34 49.68
N TYR A 115 -22.03 -7.18 49.97
CA TYR A 115 -22.73 -6.36 48.95
C TYR A 115 -21.79 -5.89 47.84
N LEU A 116 -20.51 -5.64 48.15
CA LEU A 116 -19.48 -5.31 47.16
C LEU A 116 -19.13 -6.54 46.31
N GLY A 117 -19.05 -7.73 46.92
CA GLY A 117 -18.88 -9.00 46.23
C GLY A 117 -19.96 -9.26 45.17
N TRP A 118 -21.23 -9.10 45.54
CA TRP A 118 -22.36 -9.23 44.60
C TRP A 118 -22.36 -8.16 43.50
N ALA A 119 -22.01 -6.92 43.82
CA ALA A 119 -21.86 -5.85 42.82
C ALA A 119 -20.70 -6.13 41.84
N GLY A 120 -19.56 -6.62 42.32
CA GLY A 120 -18.43 -7.03 41.49
C GLY A 120 -18.77 -8.21 40.58
N LEU A 121 -19.37 -9.27 41.14
CA LEU A 121 -19.80 -10.45 40.40
C LEU A 121 -20.80 -10.12 39.28
N THR A 122 -21.80 -9.27 39.57
CA THR A 122 -22.78 -8.85 38.57
C THR A 122 -22.17 -7.96 37.48
N LEU A 123 -21.26 -7.04 37.82
CA LEU A 123 -20.52 -6.26 36.83
C LEU A 123 -19.64 -7.13 35.92
N VAL A 124 -18.92 -8.10 36.48
CA VAL A 124 -18.11 -9.07 35.70
C VAL A 124 -19.02 -9.90 34.79
N ALA A 125 -20.14 -10.42 35.29
CA ALA A 125 -21.09 -11.17 34.48
C ALA A 125 -21.67 -10.34 33.31
N ILE A 126 -22.05 -9.08 33.56
CA ILE A 126 -22.55 -8.15 32.53
C ILE A 126 -21.46 -7.85 31.50
N ALA A 127 -20.22 -7.61 31.93
CA ALA A 127 -19.08 -7.35 31.03
C ALA A 127 -18.77 -8.56 30.14
N THR A 128 -18.68 -9.77 30.72
CA THR A 128 -18.45 -11.02 29.99
C THR A 128 -19.57 -11.32 28.99
N LEU A 129 -20.84 -11.16 29.41
CA LEU A 129 -22.00 -11.37 28.53
C LEU A 129 -22.06 -10.35 27.39
N SER A 130 -21.75 -9.08 27.68
CA SER A 130 -21.68 -8.01 26.67
C SER A 130 -20.58 -8.27 25.64
N LEU A 131 -19.39 -8.70 26.09
CA LEU A 131 -18.28 -9.09 25.22
C LEU A 131 -18.65 -10.31 24.35
N PHE A 132 -19.32 -11.31 24.92
CA PHE A 132 -19.82 -12.47 24.18
C PHE A 132 -20.83 -12.08 23.09
N PHE A 133 -21.84 -11.25 23.41
CA PHE A 133 -22.79 -10.77 22.41
C PHE A 133 -22.14 -9.89 21.33
N PHE A 134 -21.15 -9.07 21.69
CA PHE A 134 -20.36 -8.30 20.73
C PHE A 134 -19.60 -9.22 19.75
N LEU A 135 -18.86 -10.21 20.27
CA LEU A 135 -18.12 -11.20 19.48
C LEU A 135 -19.04 -12.07 18.61
N LEU A 136 -20.18 -12.49 19.13
CA LEU A 136 -21.16 -13.30 18.39
C LEU A 136 -21.81 -12.49 17.26
N ARG A 137 -22.21 -11.24 17.52
CA ARG A 137 -22.73 -10.31 16.51
C ARG A 137 -21.71 -10.05 15.41
N GLU A 138 -20.45 -9.83 15.77
CA GLU A 138 -19.33 -9.65 14.84
C GLU A 138 -19.08 -10.91 14.00
N TYR A 139 -19.12 -12.10 14.60
CA TYR A 139 -18.96 -13.38 13.90
C TYR A 139 -20.10 -13.65 12.90
N LEU A 140 -21.34 -13.38 13.29
CA LEU A 140 -22.52 -13.49 12.43
C LEU A 140 -22.48 -12.46 11.29
N ALA A 141 -22.00 -11.24 11.55
CA ALA A 141 -21.76 -10.24 10.51
C ALA A 141 -20.70 -10.69 9.50
N MET A 142 -19.57 -11.24 9.97
CA MET A 142 -18.52 -11.78 9.09
C MET A 142 -19.03 -12.91 8.19
N ARG A 143 -19.83 -13.85 8.71
CA ARG A 143 -20.45 -14.91 7.89
C ARG A 143 -21.32 -14.37 6.75
N ARG A 144 -21.88 -13.16 6.89
CA ARG A 144 -22.70 -12.51 5.85
C ARG A 144 -21.86 -11.77 4.80
N LEU A 145 -20.60 -11.42 5.10
CA LEU A 145 -19.72 -10.67 4.19
C LEU A 145 -18.92 -11.55 3.21
N SER A 146 -18.90 -12.87 3.39
CA SER A 146 -18.16 -13.82 2.53
C SER A 146 -18.52 -13.70 1.03
N HIS A 147 -19.71 -13.22 0.71
CA HIS A 147 -20.21 -13.05 -0.66
C HIS A 147 -19.28 -12.20 -1.56
N LEU A 148 -18.62 -11.16 -1.02
CA LEU A 148 -17.75 -10.29 -1.82
C LEU A 148 -16.38 -10.90 -2.12
N GLY A 149 -15.90 -11.83 -1.28
CA GLY A 149 -14.66 -12.57 -1.57
C GLY A 149 -14.88 -13.53 -2.72
N ASN A 150 -15.94 -14.35 -2.62
CA ASN A 150 -16.33 -15.30 -3.64
C ASN A 150 -16.62 -14.62 -4.99
N LEU A 151 -17.28 -13.46 -4.98
CA LEU A 151 -17.61 -12.74 -6.22
C LEU A 151 -16.35 -12.33 -7.02
N ARG A 152 -15.27 -11.88 -6.35
CA ARG A 152 -14.01 -11.55 -7.03
C ARG A 152 -13.26 -12.78 -7.53
N GLU A 153 -13.28 -13.89 -6.78
CA GLU A 153 -12.69 -15.16 -7.26
C GLU A 153 -13.44 -15.68 -8.49
N GLN A 154 -14.79 -15.60 -8.49
CA GLN A 154 -15.63 -15.96 -9.64
C GLN A 154 -15.43 -15.05 -10.85
N ILE A 155 -15.28 -13.72 -10.67
CA ILE A 155 -15.03 -12.80 -11.79
C ILE A 155 -13.71 -13.13 -12.51
N VAL A 156 -12.65 -13.44 -11.75
CA VAL A 156 -11.36 -13.82 -12.33
C VAL A 156 -11.43 -15.19 -13.04
N GLU A 157 -12.28 -16.10 -12.59
CA GLU A 157 -12.54 -17.39 -13.25
C GLU A 157 -13.35 -17.21 -14.55
N LEU A 158 -14.41 -16.40 -14.54
CA LEU A 158 -15.19 -16.08 -15.74
C LEU A 158 -14.43 -15.19 -16.75
N GLN A 159 -13.45 -14.41 -16.32
CA GLN A 159 -12.58 -13.67 -17.25
C GLN A 159 -11.70 -14.61 -18.09
N ALA A 160 -11.47 -15.85 -17.66
CA ALA A 160 -10.65 -16.82 -18.39
C ALA A 160 -11.45 -17.78 -19.29
N ASN A 161 -12.65 -18.19 -18.89
CA ASN A 161 -13.48 -19.18 -19.61
C ASN A 161 -15.01 -18.93 -19.42
N GLY A 162 -15.46 -17.67 -19.37
CA GLY A 162 -16.80 -17.33 -18.89
C GLY A 162 -17.96 -17.48 -19.89
N ASP A 163 -18.99 -18.23 -19.48
CA ASP A 163 -20.29 -18.25 -20.15
C ASP A 163 -21.05 -16.90 -19.99
N ARG A 164 -21.69 -16.42 -21.07
CA ARG A 164 -22.60 -15.26 -21.03
C ARG A 164 -23.63 -15.35 -19.89
N LYS A 165 -24.12 -16.57 -19.57
CA LYS A 165 -25.15 -16.80 -18.53
C LYS A 165 -24.63 -16.54 -17.11
N SER A 166 -23.44 -17.03 -16.76
CA SER A 166 -22.86 -16.82 -15.43
C SER A 166 -22.38 -15.37 -15.27
N THR A 167 -21.81 -14.77 -16.33
CA THR A 167 -21.41 -13.35 -16.30
C THR A 167 -22.62 -12.42 -16.12
N MET A 168 -23.72 -12.68 -16.84
CA MET A 168 -25.00 -11.97 -16.66
C MET A 168 -25.59 -12.15 -15.25
N ALA A 169 -25.33 -13.26 -14.56
CA ALA A 169 -25.71 -13.44 -13.15
C ALA A 169 -24.86 -12.56 -12.22
N ILE A 170 -23.52 -12.55 -12.39
CA ILE A 170 -22.61 -11.70 -11.62
C ILE A 170 -22.93 -10.21 -11.79
N ALA A 171 -23.24 -9.76 -13.01
CA ALA A 171 -23.64 -8.37 -13.26
C ALA A 171 -24.96 -8.00 -12.52
N LYS A 172 -25.90 -8.93 -12.40
CA LYS A 172 -27.13 -8.76 -11.61
C LYS A 172 -26.85 -8.76 -10.10
N ASP A 173 -25.95 -9.61 -9.63
CA ASP A 173 -25.53 -9.62 -8.21
C ASP A 173 -24.81 -8.33 -7.82
N MET A 174 -23.97 -7.76 -8.70
CA MET A 174 -23.38 -6.44 -8.54
C MET A 174 -24.44 -5.34 -8.45
N LEU A 175 -25.43 -5.34 -9.35
CA LEU A 175 -26.57 -4.41 -9.31
C LEU A 175 -27.41 -4.57 -8.03
N GLY A 176 -27.51 -5.79 -7.48
CA GLY A 176 -28.17 -6.11 -6.21
C GLY A 176 -27.38 -5.64 -4.99
N LEU A 177 -26.08 -5.91 -4.95
CA LEU A 177 -25.15 -5.47 -3.90
C LEU A 177 -25.20 -3.95 -3.73
N TYR A 178 -25.08 -3.22 -4.84
CA TYR A 178 -25.10 -1.75 -4.85
C TYR A 178 -26.52 -1.15 -4.92
N ALA A 179 -27.58 -1.97 -4.81
CA ALA A 179 -28.97 -1.49 -4.95
C ALA A 179 -29.34 -0.36 -3.96
N LYS A 180 -28.73 -0.37 -2.77
CA LYS A 180 -28.95 0.60 -1.69
C LYS A 180 -28.00 1.81 -1.73
N GLN A 181 -27.07 1.86 -2.68
CA GLN A 181 -26.13 2.98 -2.83
C GLN A 181 -26.79 4.09 -3.68
N PRO A 182 -27.04 5.31 -3.12
CA PRO A 182 -27.73 6.37 -3.87
C PRO A 182 -26.82 7.02 -4.93
N SER A 183 -25.52 7.17 -4.66
CA SER A 183 -24.54 7.72 -5.63
C SER A 183 -24.47 6.90 -6.92
N LEU A 184 -24.68 5.58 -6.84
CA LEU A 184 -24.69 4.67 -7.98
C LEU A 184 -26.04 4.61 -8.72
N PHE A 185 -27.04 5.46 -8.41
CA PHE A 185 -28.35 5.37 -9.06
C PHE A 185 -28.27 5.48 -10.60
N LYS A 186 -27.58 6.50 -11.11
CA LYS A 186 -27.41 6.72 -12.57
C LYS A 186 -26.65 5.58 -13.23
N ALA A 187 -25.50 5.19 -12.67
CA ALA A 187 -24.68 4.08 -13.14
C ALA A 187 -25.44 2.75 -13.21
N ARG A 188 -26.22 2.42 -12.16
CA ARG A 188 -27.06 1.22 -12.12
C ARG A 188 -28.24 1.28 -13.10
N GLN A 189 -28.70 2.46 -13.49
CA GLN A 189 -29.75 2.61 -14.48
C GLN A 189 -29.21 2.41 -15.90
N ALA A 190 -28.08 3.06 -16.24
CA ALA A 190 -27.41 2.87 -17.53
C ALA A 190 -27.00 1.40 -17.74
N LEU A 191 -26.28 0.79 -16.80
CA LEU A 191 -25.90 -0.63 -16.91
C LEU A 191 -27.11 -1.57 -17.06
N LYS A 192 -28.25 -1.26 -16.42
CA LYS A 192 -29.50 -2.05 -16.60
C LYS A 192 -30.13 -1.89 -17.99
N GLN A 193 -29.91 -0.76 -18.66
CA GLN A 193 -30.38 -0.52 -20.02
C GLN A 193 -29.43 -1.18 -21.03
N ASP A 194 -28.11 -1.13 -20.79
CA ASP A 194 -27.10 -1.72 -21.67
C ASP A 194 -27.14 -3.27 -21.63
N LEU A 195 -27.16 -3.87 -20.43
CA LEU A 195 -26.98 -5.31 -20.21
C LEU A 195 -27.73 -6.26 -21.18
N PRO A 196 -29.02 -6.05 -21.52
CA PRO A 196 -29.74 -6.92 -22.45
C PRO A 196 -29.15 -6.95 -23.87
N HIS A 197 -28.45 -5.90 -24.29
CA HIS A 197 -27.89 -5.73 -25.63
C HIS A 197 -26.47 -6.29 -25.77
N LEU A 198 -25.80 -6.66 -24.67
CA LEU A 198 -24.45 -7.23 -24.71
C LEU A 198 -24.49 -8.75 -24.89
N PHE A 199 -23.71 -9.24 -25.85
CA PHE A 199 -23.68 -10.65 -26.24
C PHE A 199 -22.49 -11.40 -25.66
N ASP A 200 -21.30 -10.80 -25.71
CA ASP A 200 -20.06 -11.43 -25.28
C ASP A 200 -19.80 -11.30 -23.77
N ALA A 201 -19.14 -12.29 -23.18
CA ALA A 201 -18.91 -12.34 -21.74
C ALA A 201 -17.91 -11.28 -21.26
N GLU A 202 -16.88 -11.00 -22.06
CA GLU A 202 -15.88 -9.97 -21.77
C GLU A 202 -16.51 -8.57 -21.75
N ASP A 203 -17.32 -8.24 -22.76
CA ASP A 203 -18.09 -7.00 -22.82
C ASP A 203 -18.99 -6.81 -21.60
N ILE A 204 -19.69 -7.86 -21.13
CA ILE A 204 -20.56 -7.76 -19.95
C ILE A 204 -19.74 -7.43 -18.70
N LEU A 205 -18.54 -7.98 -18.53
CA LEU A 205 -17.63 -7.61 -17.44
C LEU A 205 -17.11 -6.17 -17.61
N ALA A 206 -16.60 -5.83 -18.80
CA ALA A 206 -16.04 -4.51 -19.11
C ALA A 206 -17.06 -3.38 -18.89
N GLN A 207 -18.29 -3.53 -19.37
CA GLN A 207 -19.36 -2.56 -19.22
C GLN A 207 -19.88 -2.49 -17.76
N THR A 208 -19.85 -3.61 -17.03
CA THR A 208 -20.14 -3.64 -15.58
C THR A 208 -19.07 -2.90 -14.77
N GLU A 209 -17.79 -3.05 -15.13
CA GLU A 209 -16.68 -2.30 -14.53
C GLU A 209 -16.83 -0.80 -14.83
N ASN A 210 -17.02 -0.44 -16.11
CA ASN A 210 -17.10 0.94 -16.61
C ASN A 210 -18.22 1.77 -15.98
N HIS A 211 -19.40 1.19 -15.74
CA HIS A 211 -20.48 1.94 -15.09
C HIS A 211 -20.33 2.00 -13.57
N LEU A 212 -20.02 0.87 -12.91
CA LEU A 212 -20.15 0.77 -11.45
C LEU A 212 -18.90 1.22 -10.68
N MET A 213 -17.69 1.05 -11.21
CA MET A 213 -16.47 1.29 -10.46
C MET A 213 -16.00 2.75 -10.41
N PRO A 214 -16.01 3.56 -11.50
CA PRO A 214 -15.44 4.92 -11.47
C PRO A 214 -15.96 5.84 -10.35
N PRO A 215 -17.27 5.92 -10.04
CA PRO A 215 -17.75 6.78 -8.94
C PRO A 215 -17.45 6.21 -7.55
N LEU A 216 -17.07 4.93 -7.42
CA LEU A 216 -16.54 4.36 -6.17
C LEU A 216 -15.04 4.61 -6.07
N ASP A 217 -14.29 4.35 -7.13
CA ASP A 217 -12.83 4.52 -7.20
C ASP A 217 -12.44 6.00 -7.02
N GLN A 218 -13.18 6.94 -7.62
CA GLN A 218 -13.01 8.38 -7.37
C GLN A 218 -13.29 8.74 -5.90
N ALA A 219 -14.35 8.20 -5.30
CA ALA A 219 -14.70 8.47 -3.91
C ALA A 219 -13.66 7.89 -2.93
N ALA A 220 -13.16 6.67 -3.19
CA ALA A 220 -12.12 6.04 -2.39
C ALA A 220 -10.79 6.80 -2.49
N THR A 221 -10.35 7.12 -3.72
CA THR A 221 -9.14 7.91 -3.99
C THR A 221 -9.21 9.28 -3.30
N HIS A 222 -10.36 9.97 -3.35
CA HIS A 222 -10.55 11.22 -2.63
C HIS A 222 -10.38 11.09 -1.10
N ARG A 223 -10.77 9.95 -0.50
CA ARG A 223 -10.50 9.68 0.93
C ARG A 223 -9.02 9.38 1.21
N VAL A 224 -8.30 8.74 0.28
CA VAL A 224 -6.83 8.58 0.39
C VAL A 224 -6.15 9.95 0.40
N HIS A 225 -6.48 10.86 -0.53
CA HIS A 225 -5.95 12.23 -0.53
C HIS A 225 -6.28 12.98 0.77
N GLN A 226 -7.53 12.91 1.26
CA GLN A 226 -7.93 13.58 2.51
C GLN A 226 -7.14 13.06 3.73
N ALA A 227 -6.97 11.75 3.85
CA ALA A 227 -6.26 11.13 4.98
C ALA A 227 -4.75 11.42 4.91
N ALA A 228 -4.11 11.24 3.74
CA ALA A 228 -2.70 11.54 3.54
C ALA A 228 -2.36 13.00 3.86
N ARG A 229 -3.21 13.95 3.44
CA ARG A 229 -3.07 15.39 3.76
C ARG A 229 -3.21 15.68 5.26
N ARG A 230 -4.17 15.04 5.93
CA ARG A 230 -4.37 15.19 7.39
C ARG A 230 -3.21 14.63 8.17
N VAL A 231 -2.70 13.45 7.80
CA VAL A 231 -1.51 12.86 8.39
C VAL A 231 -0.31 13.79 8.21
N ALA A 232 -0.03 14.25 7.00
CA ALA A 232 1.10 15.14 6.73
C ALA A 232 1.05 16.45 7.54
N LEU A 233 -0.14 17.07 7.61
CA LEU A 233 -0.37 18.25 8.45
C LEU A 233 -0.16 17.96 9.94
N VAL A 234 -0.75 16.89 10.47
CA VAL A 234 -0.65 16.54 11.89
C VAL A 234 0.79 16.26 12.30
N THR A 235 1.52 15.47 11.52
CA THR A 235 2.93 15.16 11.80
C THR A 235 3.78 16.43 11.78
N ALA A 236 3.67 17.25 10.73
CA ALA A 236 4.46 18.48 10.59
C ALA A 236 4.19 19.51 11.69
N LEU A 237 2.93 19.66 12.13
CA LEU A 237 2.53 20.57 13.22
C LEU A 237 2.64 19.92 14.61
N SER A 238 3.01 18.64 14.73
CA SER A 238 2.98 17.92 16.01
C SER A 238 3.98 18.50 17.03
N PRO A 239 3.55 18.84 18.26
CA PRO A 239 4.47 19.28 19.32
C PRO A 239 5.08 18.12 20.12
N ARG A 240 4.54 16.88 19.99
CA ARG A 240 4.95 15.69 20.76
C ARG A 240 4.81 14.41 19.92
N PRO A 241 5.87 13.60 19.73
CA PRO A 241 5.84 12.40 18.88
C PRO A 241 4.77 11.36 19.22
N ILE A 242 4.44 11.17 20.50
CA ILE A 242 3.43 10.19 20.95
C ILE A 242 2.03 10.51 20.38
N PHE A 243 1.69 11.79 20.26
CA PHE A 243 0.39 12.23 19.74
C PHE A 243 0.30 12.09 18.22
N ASP A 244 1.42 12.27 17.51
CA ASP A 244 1.49 12.03 16.07
C ASP A 244 1.15 10.56 15.74
N ILE A 245 1.92 9.62 16.29
CA ILE A 245 1.74 8.17 16.07
C ILE A 245 0.28 7.75 16.35
N LEU A 246 -0.32 8.25 17.43
CA LEU A 246 -1.70 7.95 17.80
C LEU A 246 -2.71 8.51 16.78
N VAL A 247 -2.58 9.76 16.35
CA VAL A 247 -3.51 10.38 15.39
C VAL A 247 -3.33 9.79 13.99
N VAL A 248 -2.10 9.52 13.55
CA VAL A 248 -1.81 8.84 12.27
C VAL A 248 -2.41 7.43 12.26
N LEU A 249 -2.28 6.66 13.35
CA LEU A 249 -2.93 5.36 13.48
C LEU A 249 -4.46 5.48 13.41
N ILE A 250 -5.05 6.43 14.15
CA ILE A 250 -6.51 6.65 14.16
C ILE A 250 -7.03 7.04 12.77
N GLU A 251 -6.40 7.99 12.08
CA GLU A 251 -6.87 8.42 10.76
C GLU A 251 -6.59 7.37 9.67
N THR A 252 -5.52 6.59 9.78
CA THR A 252 -5.28 5.42 8.90
C THR A 252 -6.38 4.36 9.08
N VAL A 253 -6.75 4.04 10.31
CA VAL A 253 -7.86 3.12 10.62
C VAL A 253 -9.20 3.66 10.11
N ARG A 254 -9.45 4.98 10.23
CA ARG A 254 -10.65 5.64 9.70
C ARG A 254 -10.69 5.66 8.18
N MET A 255 -9.54 5.88 7.52
CA MET A 255 -9.38 5.84 6.06
C MET A 255 -9.68 4.44 5.52
N VAL A 256 -8.98 3.40 5.99
CA VAL A 256 -9.16 2.02 5.55
C VAL A 256 -10.61 1.56 5.74
N ARG A 257 -11.24 1.95 6.86
CA ARG A 257 -12.66 1.68 7.11
C ARG A 257 -13.57 2.40 6.10
N ALA A 258 -13.33 3.68 5.83
CA ALA A 258 -14.13 4.46 4.88
C ALA A 258 -14.00 3.92 3.45
N ILE A 259 -12.80 3.49 3.02
CA ILE A 259 -12.56 2.86 1.72
C ILE A 259 -13.34 1.55 1.62
N ALA A 260 -13.26 0.68 2.62
CA ALA A 260 -14.03 -0.56 2.66
C ALA A 260 -15.56 -0.29 2.59
N GLU A 261 -16.06 0.68 3.36
CA GLU A 261 -17.48 1.08 3.36
C GLU A 261 -17.94 1.65 2.00
N ILE A 262 -17.09 2.37 1.26
CA ILE A 262 -17.37 2.83 -0.11
C ILE A 262 -17.57 1.64 -1.07
N TYR A 263 -16.70 0.62 -1.01
CA TYR A 263 -16.85 -0.60 -1.82
C TYR A 263 -17.96 -1.56 -1.33
N GLY A 264 -18.73 -1.18 -0.30
CA GLY A 264 -19.87 -1.96 0.21
C GLY A 264 -19.50 -3.01 1.27
N LYS A 265 -18.21 -3.17 1.60
CA LYS A 265 -17.79 -3.95 2.76
C LYS A 265 -18.06 -3.11 4.01
N ARG A 266 -18.87 -3.59 4.96
CA ARG A 266 -18.96 -2.98 6.31
C ARG A 266 -18.03 -3.74 7.26
N PRO A 267 -16.74 -3.39 7.36
CA PRO A 267 -15.82 -4.11 8.25
C PRO A 267 -16.25 -3.90 9.70
N GLY A 268 -16.62 -5.00 10.34
CA GLY A 268 -16.61 -5.10 11.79
C GLY A 268 -15.17 -5.17 12.34
N PHE A 269 -15.01 -5.23 13.66
CA PHE A 269 -13.70 -5.14 14.31
C PHE A 269 -12.71 -6.25 13.88
N ILE A 270 -13.18 -7.49 13.75
CA ILE A 270 -12.33 -8.63 13.38
C ILE A 270 -12.06 -8.64 11.87
N ALA A 271 -13.04 -8.22 11.06
CA ALA A 271 -12.84 -8.01 9.63
C ALA A 271 -11.80 -6.91 9.36
N MET A 272 -11.81 -5.84 10.16
CA MET A 272 -10.85 -4.73 10.08
C MET A 272 -9.43 -5.19 10.42
N LEU A 273 -9.24 -5.93 11.53
CA LEU A 273 -7.93 -6.47 11.90
C LEU A 273 -7.34 -7.39 10.82
N ARG A 274 -8.18 -8.24 10.20
CA ARG A 274 -7.74 -9.07 9.06
C ARG A 274 -7.39 -8.24 7.83
N LEU A 275 -8.20 -7.24 7.48
CA LEU A 275 -7.92 -6.35 6.35
C LEU A 275 -6.60 -5.59 6.55
N SER A 276 -6.36 -5.00 7.72
CA SER A 276 -5.08 -4.36 8.05
C SER A 276 -3.90 -5.33 7.97
N GLY A 277 -4.07 -6.58 8.43
CA GLY A 277 -3.06 -7.63 8.27
C GLY A 277 -2.79 -8.01 6.81
N HIS A 278 -3.82 -8.03 5.95
CA HIS A 278 -3.65 -8.23 4.51
C HIS A 278 -2.97 -7.04 3.82
N ILE A 279 -3.29 -5.79 4.19
CA ILE A 279 -2.62 -4.59 3.68
C ILE A 279 -1.15 -4.56 4.10
N ALA A 280 -0.84 -4.88 5.37
CA ALA A 280 0.53 -4.99 5.85
C ALA A 280 1.31 -6.12 5.13
N GLY A 281 0.68 -7.27 4.90
CA GLY A 281 1.27 -8.37 4.13
C GLY A 281 1.50 -8.04 2.65
N HIS A 282 0.56 -7.31 2.03
CA HIS A 282 0.70 -6.78 0.67
C HIS A 282 1.88 -5.82 0.59
N LEU A 283 1.93 -4.82 1.48
CA LEU A 283 2.98 -3.80 1.53
C LEU A 283 4.37 -4.39 1.84
N ALA A 284 4.45 -5.44 2.68
CA ALA A 284 5.69 -6.16 2.92
C ALA A 284 6.20 -6.92 1.68
N VAL A 285 5.30 -7.43 0.83
CA VAL A 285 5.65 -8.13 -0.42
C VAL A 285 5.93 -7.14 -1.57
N THR A 286 5.20 -6.02 -1.67
CA THR A 286 5.38 -4.99 -2.71
C THR A 286 6.48 -3.96 -2.38
N GLY A 287 7.50 -4.35 -1.62
CA GLY A 287 8.70 -3.55 -1.39
C GLY A 287 8.51 -2.33 -0.46
N GLY A 288 7.45 -2.30 0.35
CA GLY A 288 7.12 -1.18 1.24
C GLY A 288 8.20 -0.83 2.27
N MET A 289 8.98 -1.82 2.74
CA MET A 289 10.12 -1.58 3.64
C MET A 289 11.34 -0.99 2.92
N ALA A 290 11.58 -1.35 1.65
CA ALA A 290 12.77 -0.93 0.92
C ALA A 290 12.73 0.57 0.55
N ALA A 291 11.56 1.06 0.12
CA ALA A 291 11.38 2.45 -0.30
C ALA A 291 11.57 3.47 0.84
N GLY A 292 11.35 3.07 2.10
CA GLY A 292 11.56 3.95 3.26
C GLY A 292 13.03 4.35 3.42
N GLU A 293 13.94 3.39 3.27
CA GLU A 293 15.39 3.61 3.35
C GLU A 293 15.87 4.56 2.24
N THR A 294 15.41 4.36 1.00
CA THR A 294 15.78 5.22 -0.14
C THR A 294 15.33 6.67 0.06
N LEU A 295 14.11 6.88 0.56
CA LEU A 295 13.59 8.22 0.84
C LEU A 295 14.36 8.92 1.97
N ILE A 296 14.75 8.21 3.02
CA ILE A 296 15.59 8.74 4.10
C ILE A 296 16.95 9.21 3.55
N GLN A 297 17.63 8.39 2.74
CA GLN A 297 18.93 8.72 2.18
C GLN A 297 18.88 9.93 1.23
N GLN A 298 17.83 10.06 0.40
CA GLN A 298 17.72 11.16 -0.57
C GLN A 298 17.35 12.52 0.06
N ILE A 299 16.51 12.53 1.11
CA ILE A 299 16.10 13.78 1.79
C ILE A 299 17.24 14.34 2.66
N VAL A 300 18.04 13.47 3.29
CA VAL A 300 19.17 13.88 4.15
C VAL A 300 20.34 14.48 3.35
N GLY A 301 20.46 14.17 2.05
CA GLY A 301 21.58 14.62 1.21
C GLY A 301 21.60 16.11 0.86
N HIS A 302 20.48 16.83 0.96
CA HIS A 302 20.34 18.23 0.48
C HIS A 302 20.17 19.22 1.64
N GLY A 303 21.26 19.52 2.34
CA GLY A 303 21.25 20.34 3.55
C GLY A 303 21.08 21.85 3.33
N LEU A 304 19.84 22.35 3.35
CA LEU A 304 19.49 23.77 3.56
C LEU A 304 18.23 23.88 4.47
N ALA A 305 18.15 24.91 5.32
CA ALA A 305 17.00 25.23 6.21
C ALA A 305 16.58 24.16 7.27
N ALA A 306 17.56 23.57 7.97
CA ALA A 306 17.49 22.35 8.79
C ALA A 306 16.58 22.29 10.07
N ARG A 307 15.38 22.91 10.12
CA ARG A 307 14.38 22.63 11.19
C ARG A 307 12.90 22.64 10.76
N LEU A 308 12.47 23.53 9.87
CA LEU A 308 11.06 23.57 9.44
C LEU A 308 10.82 22.52 8.34
N SER A 309 11.66 22.53 7.32
CA SER A 309 11.62 21.56 6.22
C SER A 309 11.91 20.12 6.67
N ALA A 310 12.58 19.93 7.82
CA ALA A 310 12.71 18.61 8.46
C ALA A 310 11.35 18.05 8.91
N LYS A 311 10.56 18.83 9.67
CA LYS A 311 9.20 18.42 10.10
C LYS A 311 8.19 18.33 8.95
N LEU A 312 8.30 19.21 7.96
CA LEU A 312 7.50 19.11 6.75
C LEU A 312 7.87 17.86 5.92
N GLY A 313 9.15 17.48 5.89
CA GLY A 313 9.63 16.23 5.29
C GLY A 313 9.14 14.99 6.04
N GLU A 314 9.20 14.97 7.37
CA GLU A 314 8.61 13.92 8.22
C GLU A 314 7.11 13.77 7.94
N GLY A 315 6.37 14.88 7.85
CA GLY A 315 4.95 14.88 7.50
C GLY A 315 4.67 14.40 6.08
N LEU A 316 5.43 14.86 5.10
CA LEU A 316 5.30 14.39 3.71
C LEU A 316 5.56 12.88 3.61
N LEU A 317 6.57 12.36 4.31
CA LEU A 317 6.90 10.93 4.37
C LEU A 317 5.75 10.10 4.98
N ASN A 318 5.22 10.52 6.14
CA ASN A 318 4.04 9.90 6.75
C ASN A 318 2.80 9.99 5.85
N GLY A 319 2.61 11.10 5.13
CA GLY A 319 1.54 11.30 4.16
C GLY A 319 1.63 10.35 2.97
N ILE A 320 2.83 10.15 2.41
CA ILE A 320 3.10 9.20 1.31
C ILE A 320 2.92 7.76 1.77
N LEU A 321 3.37 7.41 2.98
CA LEU A 321 3.14 6.09 3.57
C LEU A 321 1.64 5.82 3.76
N THR A 322 0.89 6.81 4.27
CA THR A 322 -0.57 6.75 4.41
C THR A 322 -1.26 6.59 3.04
N ALA A 323 -0.80 7.32 2.03
CA ALA A 323 -1.29 7.18 0.67
C ALA A 323 -1.10 5.75 0.15
N ARG A 324 0.09 5.17 0.31
CA ARG A 324 0.40 3.80 -0.15
C ARG A 324 -0.42 2.73 0.59
N ILE A 325 -0.68 2.91 1.88
CA ILE A 325 -1.63 2.08 2.65
C ILE A 325 -3.06 2.22 2.11
N GLY A 326 -3.45 3.43 1.70
CA GLY A 326 -4.74 3.72 1.09
C GLY A 326 -4.94 3.06 -0.28
N LEU A 327 -3.91 3.07 -1.14
CA LEU A 327 -3.93 2.40 -2.46
C LEU A 327 -4.02 0.87 -2.30
N ALA A 328 -3.13 0.26 -1.51
CA ALA A 328 -3.21 -1.19 -1.22
C ALA A 328 -4.55 -1.58 -0.55
N CYS A 329 -5.19 -0.66 0.17
CA CYS A 329 -6.56 -0.86 0.67
C CYS A 329 -7.61 -0.85 -0.46
N ILE A 330 -7.48 0.01 -1.46
CA ILE A 330 -8.32 0.00 -2.68
C ILE A 330 -8.15 -1.34 -3.40
N ASP A 331 -6.92 -1.77 -3.67
CA ASP A 331 -6.63 -3.00 -4.44
C ASP A 331 -7.17 -4.27 -3.79
N LEU A 332 -7.22 -4.30 -2.45
CA LEU A 332 -7.80 -5.38 -1.64
C LEU A 332 -9.31 -5.22 -1.40
N CYS A 333 -9.88 -4.02 -1.58
CA CYS A 333 -11.31 -3.76 -1.39
C CYS A 333 -12.15 -3.86 -2.67
N ARG A 334 -11.62 -3.42 -3.81
CA ARG A 334 -12.31 -3.40 -5.11
C ARG A 334 -12.82 -4.80 -5.50
N PRO A 335 -14.08 -4.97 -5.93
CA PRO A 335 -14.65 -6.29 -6.19
C PRO A 335 -14.34 -6.83 -7.58
N MET A 336 -14.12 -5.96 -8.57
CA MET A 336 -13.63 -6.34 -9.91
C MET A 336 -12.11 -6.10 -10.01
N PRO A 337 -11.36 -6.97 -10.73
CA PRO A 337 -10.02 -6.63 -11.16
C PRO A 337 -10.04 -5.38 -12.05
N PHE A 338 -8.91 -4.69 -12.16
CA PHE A 338 -8.73 -3.60 -13.11
C PHE A 338 -8.54 -4.20 -14.50
N VAL A 339 -9.56 -4.12 -15.37
CA VAL A 339 -9.51 -4.62 -16.76
C VAL A 339 -9.65 -3.47 -17.74
N THR A 340 -10.67 -2.63 -17.54
CA THR A 340 -10.90 -1.44 -18.38
C THR A 340 -10.36 -0.15 -17.78
N GLN A 341 -10.16 -0.10 -16.46
CA GLN A 341 -9.76 1.10 -15.73
C GLN A 341 -8.31 1.03 -15.28
N SER A 342 -7.62 2.17 -15.35
CA SER A 342 -6.28 2.33 -14.81
C SER A 342 -6.28 2.31 -13.28
N GLN A 343 -5.21 1.74 -12.70
CA GLN A 343 -4.99 1.76 -11.26
C GLN A 343 -4.70 3.19 -10.76
N PRO A 344 -5.18 3.58 -9.57
CA PRO A 344 -4.94 4.90 -8.99
C PRO A 344 -3.47 5.07 -8.59
N LYS A 345 -2.65 5.70 -9.46
CA LYS A 345 -1.21 5.86 -9.24
C LYS A 345 -0.85 6.71 -8.01
N LEU A 346 0.19 6.29 -7.29
CA LEU A 346 0.77 7.03 -6.14
C LEU A 346 1.29 8.43 -6.51
N GLY A 347 1.84 8.62 -7.72
CA GLY A 347 2.35 9.91 -8.20
C GLY A 347 1.32 11.04 -8.18
N ALA A 348 0.05 10.74 -8.45
CA ALA A 348 -1.04 11.70 -8.34
C ALA A 348 -1.25 12.17 -6.89
N VAL A 349 -1.12 11.28 -5.90
CA VAL A 349 -1.22 11.65 -4.48
C VAL A 349 0.00 12.47 -4.06
N ILE A 350 1.21 12.06 -4.44
CA ILE A 350 2.46 12.81 -4.18
C ILE A 350 2.34 14.26 -4.69
N LYS A 351 1.91 14.46 -5.95
CA LYS A 351 1.72 15.81 -6.52
C LYS A 351 0.72 16.67 -5.73
N THR A 352 -0.36 16.07 -5.21
CA THR A 352 -1.35 16.77 -4.37
C THR A 352 -0.90 17.04 -2.93
N LEU A 353 0.17 16.40 -2.45
CA LEU A 353 0.82 16.68 -1.16
C LEU A 353 1.90 17.75 -1.32
N ARG A 354 2.74 17.65 -2.36
CA ARG A 354 3.87 18.57 -2.62
C ARG A 354 3.43 20.03 -2.75
N ALA A 355 2.41 20.27 -3.57
CA ALA A 355 1.82 21.61 -3.75
C ALA A 355 1.27 22.21 -2.44
N GLN A 356 0.84 21.37 -1.50
CA GLN A 356 0.35 21.82 -0.18
C GLN A 356 1.51 22.12 0.79
N SER A 357 2.62 21.37 0.75
CA SER A 357 3.83 21.74 1.51
C SER A 357 4.44 23.05 1.01
N GLU A 358 4.44 23.28 -0.31
CA GLU A 358 4.93 24.52 -0.92
C GLU A 358 4.05 25.74 -0.52
N GLU A 359 2.73 25.56 -0.45
CA GLU A 359 1.80 26.59 0.06
C GLU A 359 2.08 26.96 1.52
N LEU A 360 2.34 25.95 2.38
CA LEU A 360 2.66 26.13 3.80
C LEU A 360 4.05 26.76 4.04
N GLU A 361 5.03 26.53 3.15
CA GLU A 361 6.32 27.25 3.19
C GLU A 361 6.18 28.72 2.69
N GLY A 362 5.18 29.00 1.84
CA GLY A 362 4.90 30.33 1.30
C GLY A 362 4.21 31.31 2.27
N GLU A 363 3.35 30.85 3.18
CA GLU A 363 2.68 31.72 4.18
C GLU A 363 3.62 32.49 5.13
N PRO A 364 4.59 31.87 5.84
CA PRO A 364 5.42 32.56 6.82
C PRO A 364 6.34 33.65 6.23
N LEU A 365 6.51 33.66 4.89
CA LEU A 365 7.20 34.71 4.15
C LEU A 365 6.29 35.92 3.86
N LYS A 366 4.98 35.72 3.70
CA LYS A 366 4.00 36.82 3.54
C LYS A 366 3.82 37.58 4.86
N ASP A 367 3.60 36.87 5.96
CA ASP A 367 3.42 37.49 7.29
C ASP A 367 4.64 38.31 7.72
N LYS A 368 5.87 37.79 7.53
CA LYS A 368 7.09 38.54 7.83
C LYS A 368 7.29 39.77 6.94
N LYS A 369 6.79 39.76 5.70
CA LYS A 369 6.77 40.95 4.83
C LYS A 369 5.71 41.96 5.28
N GLN A 370 4.49 41.53 5.62
CA GLN A 370 3.45 42.43 6.13
C GLN A 370 3.83 43.06 7.47
N ALA A 371 4.39 42.27 8.40
CA ALA A 371 4.90 42.78 9.67
C ALA A 371 6.00 43.84 9.46
N LYS A 372 7.04 43.54 8.66
CA LYS A 372 8.08 44.54 8.33
C LYS A 372 7.55 45.76 7.57
N SER A 373 6.47 45.63 6.80
CA SER A 373 5.81 46.76 6.14
C SER A 373 5.06 47.67 7.12
N LYS A 374 4.50 47.12 8.22
CA LYS A 374 3.79 47.89 9.26
C LYS A 374 4.71 48.49 10.32
N THR A 375 5.97 48.07 10.41
CA THR A 375 7.00 48.67 11.29
C THR A 375 7.92 49.65 10.54
N ARG A 376 7.55 50.07 9.32
CA ARG A 376 8.34 50.98 8.48
C ARG A 376 7.49 52.03 7.75
N ALA A 377 6.35 52.34 8.36
CA ALA A 377 5.38 53.37 7.99
C ALA A 377 4.99 54.12 9.27
#